data_AF-A0A7C9EUE3-F1
#
_entry.id   AF-A0A7C9EUE3-F1
#
_cell.length_a   1.000
_cell.length_b   1.000
_cell.length_c   1.000
_cell.angle_alpha   90.00
_cell.angle_beta   90.00
_cell.angle_gamma   90.00
#
_symmetry.space_group_name_H-M   'P 1'
#
loop_
_entity.id
_entity.type
_entity.pdbx_description
1 polymer ?
#
loop_
_entity_poly.entity_id
_entity_poly.type
_entity_poly.pdbx_seq_one_letter_code
_entity_poly.pdbx_strand_id
1 'polypeptide(L)'
;EPSPPPPPPTPTPPSPPLPPPSPGGSDLSDIFPKELFEKFLLQRNNQACPARGFYTYESFIEAAKAFPAFGTTGNDTARKREIAAFFGQTSHETTGGWDGAPDGRYAWGYCFKAEVGAGAL
;
A
#
# COMPACT_ATOMS: atom_id res chain seq x y z
N GLU A 1 30.20 4.45 -23.45
CA GLU A 1 30.42 4.79 -22.02
C GLU A 1 29.20 4.35 -21.23
N PRO A 2 29.32 3.53 -20.18
CA PRO A 2 28.17 3.21 -19.32
C PRO A 2 27.73 4.47 -18.56
N SER A 3 26.41 4.69 -18.46
CA SER A 3 25.84 5.83 -17.75
C SER A 3 26.21 5.81 -16.26
N PRO A 4 26.45 6.97 -15.63
CA PRO A 4 26.76 7.04 -14.22
C PRO A 4 25.58 6.54 -13.36
N PRO A 5 25.87 5.95 -12.18
CA PRO A 5 24.83 5.53 -11.26
C PRO A 5 23.98 6.72 -10.79
N PRO A 6 22.69 6.51 -10.48
CA PRO A 6 21.85 7.55 -9.93
C PRO A 6 22.41 8.04 -8.58
N PRO A 7 22.23 9.32 -8.24
CA PRO A 7 22.64 9.85 -6.94
C PRO A 7 21.88 9.13 -5.81
N PRO A 8 22.50 9.02 -4.62
CA PRO A 8 21.83 8.47 -3.45
C PRO A 8 20.56 9.27 -3.11
N PRO A 9 19.49 8.62 -2.60
CA PRO A 9 18.31 9.34 -2.17
C PRO A 9 18.67 10.34 -1.07
N THR A 10 18.24 11.59 -1.25
CA THR A 10 18.42 12.64 -0.26
C THR A 10 17.71 12.25 1.04
N PRO A 11 18.32 12.43 2.23
CA PRO A 11 17.63 12.19 3.50
C PRO A 11 16.37 13.06 3.55
N THR A 12 15.22 12.40 3.71
CA THR A 12 13.93 13.09 3.83
C THR A 12 13.92 13.88 5.14
N PRO A 13 13.52 15.16 5.13
CA PRO A 13 13.41 15.94 6.36
C PRO A 13 12.46 15.25 7.36
N PRO A 14 12.72 15.35 8.68
CA PRO A 14 11.83 14.78 9.69
C PRO A 14 10.43 15.39 9.53
N SER A 15 9.41 14.54 9.57
CA SER A 15 8.03 14.98 9.49
C SER A 15 7.70 15.91 10.68
N PRO A 16 6.97 17.01 10.47
CA PRO A 16 6.54 17.88 11.57
C PRO A 16 5.71 17.09 12.60
N PRO A 17 5.74 17.50 13.89
CA PRO A 17 4.96 16.85 14.94
C PRO A 17 3.47 16.87 14.57
N LEU A 18 2.84 15.71 14.69
CA LEU A 18 1.41 15.56 14.40
C LEU A 18 0.58 16.50 15.29
N PRO A 19 -0.40 17.23 14.72
CA PRO A 19 -1.35 18.00 15.51
C PRO A 19 -2.15 17.06 16.44
N PRO A 20 -2.69 17.58 17.55
CA PRO A 20 -3.47 16.79 18.50
C PRO A 20 -4.64 16.08 17.79
N PRO A 21 -5.01 14.87 18.22
CA PRO A 21 -6.09 14.11 17.60
C PRO A 21 -7.40 14.88 17.72
N SER A 22 -7.98 15.27 16.58
CA SER A 22 -9.35 15.76 16.55
C SER A 22 -10.29 14.60 16.88
N PRO A 23 -11.24 14.77 17.82
CA PRO A 23 -12.26 13.78 18.11
C PRO A 23 -13.28 13.78 16.97
N GLY A 24 -12.97 13.02 15.93
CA GLY A 24 -13.79 12.78 14.74
C GLY A 24 -13.41 11.43 14.18
N GLY A 25 -13.54 10.39 15.01
CA GLY A 25 -13.24 9.00 14.65
C GLY A 25 -14.28 8.51 13.65
N SER A 26 -14.10 8.85 12.38
CA SER A 26 -14.67 8.03 11.31
C SER A 26 -13.88 6.74 11.21
N ASP A 27 -14.56 5.62 11.04
CA ASP A 27 -13.92 4.32 10.98
C ASP A 27 -13.03 4.22 9.73
N LEU A 28 -12.02 3.35 9.74
CA LEU A 28 -11.15 3.12 8.58
C LEU A 28 -11.96 2.81 7.30
N SER A 29 -13.12 2.17 7.45
CA SER A 29 -14.04 1.86 6.36
C SER A 29 -14.71 3.09 5.73
N ASP A 30 -14.81 4.21 6.47
CA ASP A 30 -15.40 5.44 5.94
C ASP A 30 -14.42 6.19 5.05
N ILE A 31 -13.13 6.17 5.43
CA ILE A 31 -12.06 6.87 4.71
C ILE A 31 -11.49 6.03 3.57
N PHE A 32 -11.52 4.71 3.71
CA PHE A 32 -11.00 3.75 2.72
C PHE A 32 -12.00 2.62 2.49
N PRO A 33 -13.10 2.91 1.79
CA PRO A 33 -14.15 1.93 1.54
C PRO A 33 -13.67 0.83 0.59
N LYS A 34 -14.42 -0.28 0.55
CA LYS A 34 -14.09 -1.47 -0.26
C LYS A 34 -13.86 -1.12 -1.73
N GLU A 35 -14.68 -0.24 -2.30
CA GLU A 35 -14.55 0.20 -3.69
C GLU A 35 -13.23 0.92 -3.95
N LEU A 36 -12.69 1.63 -2.95
CA LEU A 36 -11.40 2.29 -3.05
C LEU A 36 -10.24 1.29 -2.91
N PHE A 37 -10.37 0.31 -2.01
CA PHE A 37 -9.42 -0.82 -1.91
C PHE A 37 -9.29 -1.58 -3.22
N GLU A 38 -10.42 -1.91 -3.86
CA GLU A 38 -10.43 -2.60 -5.17
C GLU A 38 -9.78 -1.75 -6.28
N LYS A 39 -9.93 -0.42 -6.23
CA LYS A 39 -9.29 0.50 -7.18
C LYS A 39 -7.79 0.65 -6.93
N PHE A 40 -7.37 0.69 -5.66
CA PHE A 40 -5.95 0.78 -5.29
C PHE A 40 -5.19 -0.47 -5.74
N LEU A 41 -5.83 -1.64 -5.63
CA LEU A 41 -5.21 -2.93 -5.90
C LEU A 41 -5.86 -3.62 -7.11
N LEU A 42 -5.98 -2.85 -8.21
CA LEU A 42 -6.77 -3.19 -9.39
C LEU A 42 -6.40 -4.55 -10.01
N GLN A 43 -5.10 -4.83 -10.14
CA GLN A 43 -4.61 -6.04 -10.83
C GLN A 43 -4.20 -7.17 -9.89
N ARG A 44 -4.39 -7.04 -8.56
CA ARG A 44 -3.93 -8.07 -7.59
C ARG A 44 -4.56 -9.45 -7.80
N ASN A 45 -5.78 -9.48 -8.35
CA ASN A 45 -6.54 -10.70 -8.62
C ASN A 45 -6.43 -11.18 -10.07
N ASN A 46 -5.53 -10.57 -10.87
CA ASN A 46 -5.25 -11.02 -12.22
C ASN A 46 -4.77 -12.49 -12.20
N GLN A 47 -5.09 -13.24 -13.26
CA GLN A 47 -4.67 -14.64 -13.37
C GLN A 47 -3.15 -14.82 -13.33
N ALA A 48 -2.40 -13.79 -13.75
CA ALA A 48 -0.94 -13.78 -13.70
C ALA A 48 -0.37 -13.61 -12.27
N CYS A 49 -1.19 -13.22 -11.28
CA CYS A 49 -0.74 -13.01 -9.92
C CYS A 49 -0.83 -14.28 -9.05
N PRO A 50 0.29 -14.78 -8.51
CA PRO A 50 0.26 -15.96 -7.64
C PRO A 50 -0.55 -15.78 -6.35
N ALA A 51 -0.71 -14.54 -5.87
CA ALA A 51 -1.50 -14.21 -4.69
C ALA A 51 -2.98 -13.93 -4.98
N ARG A 52 -3.48 -14.18 -6.20
CA ARG A 52 -4.88 -13.91 -6.56
C ARG A 52 -5.86 -14.49 -5.52
N GLY A 53 -6.80 -13.66 -5.07
CA GLY A 53 -7.82 -14.02 -4.07
C GLY A 53 -7.32 -14.07 -2.61
N PHE A 54 -6.02 -13.88 -2.35
CA PHE A 54 -5.48 -13.91 -0.99
C PHE A 54 -5.75 -12.61 -0.22
N TYR A 55 -5.55 -11.45 -0.87
CA TYR A 55 -5.71 -10.14 -0.24
C TYR A 55 -7.15 -9.64 -0.40
N THR A 56 -7.93 -9.73 0.68
CA THR A 56 -9.34 -9.30 0.72
C THR A 56 -9.51 -8.03 1.53
N TYR A 57 -10.54 -7.24 1.22
CA TYR A 57 -10.86 -6.06 2.02
C TYR A 57 -11.24 -6.44 3.46
N GLU A 58 -11.94 -7.57 3.63
CA GLU A 58 -12.37 -8.08 4.92
C GLU A 58 -11.17 -8.41 5.82
N SER A 59 -10.15 -9.09 5.27
CA SER A 59 -8.92 -9.40 6.02
C SER A 59 -8.11 -8.15 6.34
N PHE A 60 -8.08 -7.16 5.44
CA PHE A 60 -7.47 -5.86 5.72
C PHE A 60 -8.15 -5.13 6.89
N ILE A 61 -9.48 -5.03 6.89
CA ILE A 61 -10.24 -4.39 7.97
C ILE A 61 -10.10 -5.18 9.28
N GLU A 62 -10.12 -6.51 9.23
CA GLU A 62 -9.88 -7.34 10.41
C GLU A 62 -8.49 -7.11 11.01
N ALA A 63 -7.44 -7.08 10.18
CA ALA A 63 -6.07 -6.80 10.63
C ALA A 63 -5.95 -5.38 11.20
N ALA A 64 -6.56 -4.39 10.56
CA ALA A 64 -6.52 -3.00 11.01
C ALA A 64 -7.16 -2.78 12.40
N LYS A 65 -8.16 -3.59 12.77
CA LYS A 65 -8.76 -3.54 14.12
C LYS A 65 -7.75 -3.87 15.24
N ALA A 66 -6.70 -4.63 14.94
CA ALA A 66 -5.62 -4.89 15.89
C ALA A 66 -4.71 -3.67 16.12
N PHE A 67 -4.76 -2.68 15.23
CA PHE A 67 -3.95 -1.46 15.27
C PHE A 67 -4.87 -0.23 15.26
N PRO A 68 -5.56 0.08 16.36
CA PRO A 68 -6.64 1.07 16.38
C PRO A 68 -6.23 2.50 16.02
N ALA A 69 -4.93 2.82 16.03
CA ALA A 69 -4.38 4.12 15.63
C ALA A 69 -4.16 4.24 14.11
N PHE A 70 -4.14 3.13 13.38
CA PHE A 70 -3.87 3.08 11.94
C PHE A 70 -5.02 3.67 11.14
N GLY A 71 -4.75 4.72 10.36
CA GLY A 71 -5.74 5.37 9.51
C GLY A 71 -6.84 6.12 10.26
N THR A 72 -6.68 6.30 11.57
CA THR A 72 -7.62 6.99 12.48
C THR A 72 -6.96 8.16 13.23
N THR A 73 -5.64 8.34 13.08
CA THR A 73 -4.87 9.39 13.80
C THR A 73 -4.76 10.68 12.99
N GLY A 74 -5.07 11.82 13.62
CA GLY A 74 -4.93 13.14 13.01
C GLY A 74 -6.13 13.52 12.12
N ASN A 75 -5.92 14.50 11.23
CA ASN A 75 -6.97 14.98 10.32
C ASN A 75 -7.12 14.07 9.08
N ASP A 76 -8.19 14.25 8.31
CA ASP A 76 -8.48 13.47 7.09
C ASP A 76 -7.32 13.39 6.11
N THR A 77 -6.56 14.48 5.94
CA THR A 77 -5.39 14.50 5.06
C THR A 77 -4.27 13.61 5.59
N ALA A 78 -4.00 13.66 6.90
CA ALA A 78 -3.00 12.80 7.54
C ALA A 78 -3.41 11.32 7.44
N ARG A 79 -4.67 11.01 7.72
CA ARG A 79 -5.21 9.65 7.66
C ARG A 79 -5.20 9.07 6.24
N LYS A 80 -5.63 9.84 5.24
CA LYS A 80 -5.52 9.46 3.81
C LYS A 80 -4.06 9.24 3.40
N ARG A 81 -3.15 10.09 3.89
CA ARG A 81 -1.71 9.96 3.60
C ARG A 81 -1.12 8.70 4.23
N GLU A 82 -1.47 8.38 5.46
CA GLU A 82 -1.02 7.16 6.15
C GLU A 82 -1.44 5.91 5.37
N ILE A 83 -2.72 5.83 4.97
CA ILE A 83 -3.26 4.71 4.20
C ILE A 83 -2.58 4.62 2.84
N ALA A 84 -2.43 5.74 2.13
CA ALA A 84 -1.73 5.78 0.85
C ALA A 84 -0.25 5.37 0.97
N ALA A 85 0.44 5.77 2.05
CA ALA A 85 1.82 5.39 2.29
C ALA A 85 1.96 3.89 2.60
N PHE A 86 1.08 3.35 3.43
CA PHE A 86 1.02 1.91 3.72
C PHE A 86 0.82 1.09 2.46
N PHE A 87 -0.21 1.40 1.65
CA PHE A 87 -0.47 0.68 0.41
C PHE A 87 0.61 0.93 -0.64
N GLY A 88 1.22 2.11 -0.69
CA GLY A 88 2.33 2.41 -1.59
C GLY A 88 3.56 1.54 -1.33
N GLN A 89 3.99 1.45 -0.07
CA GLN A 89 5.13 0.61 0.31
C GLN A 89 4.84 -0.88 0.12
N THR A 90 3.75 -1.37 0.69
CA THR A 90 3.39 -2.80 0.58
C THR A 90 3.11 -3.24 -0.85
N SER A 91 2.58 -2.35 -1.71
CA SER A 91 2.45 -2.61 -3.14
C SER A 91 3.79 -2.72 -3.84
N HIS A 92 4.80 -1.94 -3.44
CA HIS A 92 6.15 -2.04 -3.98
C HIS A 92 6.78 -3.40 -3.64
N GLU A 93 6.70 -3.82 -2.38
CA GLU A 93 7.24 -5.11 -1.91
C GLU A 93 6.61 -6.32 -2.60
N THR A 94 5.37 -6.20 -3.07
CA THR A 94 4.57 -7.29 -3.63
C THR A 94 4.21 -7.09 -5.09
N THR A 95 4.90 -6.18 -5.78
CA THR A 95 4.54 -5.77 -7.14
C THR A 95 4.76 -6.89 -8.14
N GLY A 96 3.79 -7.06 -9.05
CA GLY A 96 3.96 -7.78 -10.31
C GLY A 96 4.03 -6.88 -11.52
N GLY A 97 4.15 -5.55 -11.33
CA GLY A 97 4.10 -4.57 -12.39
C GLY A 97 5.41 -4.44 -13.17
N TRP A 98 5.30 -4.14 -14.46
CA TRP A 98 6.41 -3.88 -15.37
C TRP A 98 6.13 -2.63 -16.21
N ASP A 99 7.16 -2.14 -16.91
CA ASP A 99 6.97 -1.01 -17.82
C ASP A 99 6.07 -1.42 -19.00
N GLY A 100 4.94 -0.71 -19.16
CA GLY A 100 3.91 -1.05 -20.15
C GLY A 100 2.87 -2.07 -19.67
N ALA A 101 2.83 -2.39 -18.37
CA ALA A 101 1.77 -3.23 -17.81
C ALA A 101 0.38 -2.59 -18.03
N PRO A 102 -0.68 -3.39 -18.24
CA PRO A 102 -2.06 -2.90 -18.29
C PRO A 102 -2.37 -2.01 -17.08
N ASP A 103 -3.04 -0.87 -17.31
CA ASP A 103 -3.35 0.16 -16.29
C ASP A 103 -2.13 0.80 -15.60
N GLY A 104 -0.92 0.53 -16.11
CA GLY A 104 0.35 1.05 -15.60
C GLY A 104 0.94 0.21 -14.47
N ARG A 105 2.26 0.32 -14.28
CA ARG A 105 3.03 -0.51 -13.34
C ARG A 105 2.55 -0.45 -11.87
N TYR A 106 1.90 0.64 -11.47
CA TYR A 106 1.46 0.84 -10.09
C TYR A 106 0.11 0.17 -9.78
N ALA A 107 -0.63 -0.29 -10.80
CA ALA A 107 -1.88 -1.03 -10.61
C ALA A 107 -1.67 -2.49 -10.14
N TRP A 108 -0.42 -2.96 -10.16
CA TRP A 108 -0.01 -4.36 -9.97
C TRP A 108 0.61 -4.66 -8.59
N GLY A 109 0.35 -3.81 -7.60
CA GLY A 109 0.65 -4.14 -6.20
C GLY A 109 -0.10 -5.39 -5.73
N TYR A 110 0.42 -6.05 -4.69
CA TYR A 110 -0.22 -7.21 -4.06
C TYR A 110 -0.38 -8.44 -4.98
N CYS A 111 0.51 -8.57 -5.97
CA CYS A 111 0.51 -9.69 -6.90
C CYS A 111 1.17 -10.95 -6.30
N PHE A 112 2.13 -10.76 -5.39
CA PHE A 112 2.82 -11.81 -4.64
C PHE A 112 2.51 -11.75 -3.14
N LYS A 113 2.63 -12.89 -2.45
CA LYS A 113 2.46 -13.02 -0.99
C LYS A 113 3.63 -13.65 -0.26
N ALA A 114 4.65 -14.05 -1.00
CA ALA A 114 5.85 -14.70 -0.52
C ALA A 114 7.01 -14.32 -1.45
N GLU A 115 8.22 -14.36 -0.91
CA GLU A 115 9.44 -14.13 -1.67
C GLU A 115 9.59 -15.16 -2.80
N VAL A 116 9.95 -14.69 -3.99
CA VAL A 116 10.26 -15.56 -5.13
C VAL A 116 11.72 -16.00 -5.04
N GLY A 117 11.98 -17.30 -5.14
CA GLY A 117 13.35 -17.85 -5.12
C GLY A 117 13.82 -18.36 -3.75
N ALA A 118 13.06 -18.15 -2.67
CA ALA A 118 13.38 -18.67 -1.34
C ALA A 118 13.27 -20.22 -1.19
N GLY A 119 12.83 -20.92 -2.25
CA GLY A 119 12.65 -22.38 -2.28
C GLY A 119 13.77 -23.16 -2.95
N ALA A 120 14.95 -22.56 -3.18
CA ALA A 120 16.12 -23.22 -3.75
C ALA A 120 17.28 -23.25 -2.74
N LEU A 121 17.18 -24.13 -1.73
CA LEU A 121 18.30 -24.67 -0.97
C LEU A 121 18.16 -26.19 -0.90
#